data_AF-A0A8S9NUJ9-F1
#
_entry.id   AF-A0A8S9NUJ9-F1
#
_cell.length_a   1.000
_cell.length_b   1.000
_cell.length_c   1.000
_cell.angle_alpha   90.00
_cell.angle_beta   90.00
_cell.angle_gamma   90.00
#
_symmetry.space_group_name_H-M   'P 1'
#
loop_
_entity.id
_entity.type
_entity.pdbx_description
1 polymer ?
#
loop_
_entity_poly.entity_id
_entity_poly.type
_entity_poly.pdbx_seq_one_letter_code
_entity_poly.pdbx_strand_id
1 'polypeptide(L)'
;MGDGHIGVSESSSPPHDHGSLLHLEVEGSGFMYRQVRNMVALLIQVGKEALDSDIVPMILETKDRRELAKYTLPAPPHGLCLVSVKYKEDHLQLPPDCPLTSFGRHHTITKCKLPFY
;
A
#
# COMPACT_ATOMS: atom_id res chain seq x y z
N MET A 1 16.83 -8.41 8.37
CA MET A 1 16.38 -7.08 8.81
C MET A 1 16.22 -6.25 7.56
N GLY A 2 14.99 -5.96 7.15
CA GLY A 2 14.72 -5.14 5.97
C GLY A 2 14.42 -3.72 6.43
N ASP A 3 15.20 -2.75 5.96
CA ASP A 3 15.01 -1.34 6.23
C ASP A 3 13.74 -0.87 5.50
N GLY A 4 12.65 -0.73 6.24
CA GLY A 4 11.44 -0.09 5.72
C GLY A 4 11.68 1.41 5.63
N HIS A 5 11.91 1.95 4.44
CA HIS A 5 11.85 3.38 4.20
C HIS A 5 10.40 3.77 3.88
N ILE A 6 9.87 4.72 4.66
CA ILE A 6 8.61 5.40 4.36
C ILE A 6 9.01 6.70 3.65
N GLY A 7 8.77 6.77 2.35
CA GLY A 7 8.97 7.99 1.57
C GLY A 7 7.71 8.84 1.61
N VAL A 8 7.86 10.11 2.00
CA VAL A 8 6.82 11.13 1.80
C VAL A 8 7.28 12.00 0.64
N SER A 9 6.62 11.86 -0.51
CA SER A 9 6.90 12.62 -1.71
C SER A 9 5.77 13.61 -1.96
N GLU A 10 6.04 14.90 -1.81
CA GLU A 10 5.13 15.98 -2.20
C GLU A 10 5.35 16.27 -3.69
N SER A 11 4.45 15.78 -4.55
CA SER A 11 4.54 16.07 -5.98
C SER A 11 4.01 17.48 -6.25
N SER A 12 4.91 18.45 -6.45
CA SER A 12 4.56 19.80 -6.89
C SER A 12 4.22 19.79 -8.39
N SER A 13 2.99 19.42 -8.74
CA SER A 13 2.41 19.67 -10.07
C SER A 13 1.76 21.07 -10.14
N PRO A 14 1.67 21.71 -11.33
CA PRO A 14 1.13 23.06 -11.45
C PRO A 14 -0.35 23.11 -11.06
N PRO A 15 -0.88 24.28 -10.64
CA PRO A 15 -2.14 24.40 -9.93
C PRO A 15 -3.32 24.17 -10.86
N HIS A 16 -3.65 22.90 -11.10
CA HIS A 16 -4.96 22.49 -11.57
C HIS A 16 -5.75 22.05 -10.35
N ASP A 17 -6.62 22.94 -9.86
CA ASP A 17 -7.78 22.85 -8.93
C ASP A 17 -8.09 21.55 -8.15
N HIS A 18 -7.07 20.76 -7.82
CA HIS A 18 -7.12 19.55 -7.03
C HIS A 18 -6.29 19.88 -5.80
N GLY A 19 -6.95 20.01 -4.64
CA GLY A 19 -6.28 20.32 -3.37
C GLY A 19 -5.06 19.43 -3.12
N SER A 20 -4.12 19.92 -2.31
CA SER A 20 -2.84 19.25 -2.03
C SER A 20 -3.04 17.77 -1.67
N LEU A 21 -2.58 16.88 -2.54
CA LEU A 21 -2.63 15.43 -2.36
C LEU A 21 -1.37 14.97 -1.65
N LEU A 22 -1.53 14.25 -0.52
CA LEU A 22 -0.42 13.61 0.18
C LEU A 22 -0.28 12.16 -0.29
N HIS A 23 0.86 11.82 -0.90
CA HIS A 23 1.21 10.44 -1.23
C HIS A 23 2.14 9.83 -0.18
N LEU A 24 1.84 8.60 0.22
CA LEU A 24 2.62 7.80 1.15
C LEU A 24 3.07 6.53 0.43
N GLU A 25 4.38 6.38 0.25
CA GLU A 25 4.97 5.19 -0.35
C GLU A 25 5.63 4.33 0.72
N VAL A 26 5.33 3.03 0.70
CA VAL A 26 5.88 2.05 1.65
C VAL A 26 6.50 0.91 0.86
N GLU A 27 7.81 0.74 1.00
CA GLU A 27 8.57 -0.36 0.42
C GLU A 27 8.93 -1.40 1.50
N GLY A 28 8.86 -2.68 1.14
CA GLY A 28 9.24 -3.78 2.03
C GLY A 28 9.20 -5.13 1.32
N SER A 29 9.86 -6.13 1.90
CA SER A 29 9.88 -7.51 1.36
C SER A 29 8.53 -8.20 1.46
N GLY A 30 7.65 -7.73 2.34
CA GLY A 30 6.31 -8.26 2.54
C GLY A 30 5.61 -7.53 3.68
N PHE A 31 4.29 -7.51 3.63
CA PHE A 31 3.45 -6.83 4.61
C PHE A 31 2.46 -7.81 5.24
N MET A 32 2.27 -7.68 6.55
CA MET A 32 1.25 -8.42 7.29
C MET A 32 -0.15 -7.91 6.93
N TYR A 33 -1.17 -8.73 7.18
CA TYR A 33 -2.55 -8.38 6.91
C TYR A 33 -2.94 -7.04 7.55
N ARG A 34 -3.36 -6.08 6.70
CA ARG A 34 -3.72 -4.69 7.05
C ARG A 34 -2.59 -3.81 7.60
N GLN A 35 -1.33 -4.26 7.59
CA GLN A 35 -0.20 -3.51 8.17
C GLN A 35 -0.08 -2.09 7.59
N VAL A 36 -0.03 -1.95 6.27
CA VAL A 36 0.13 -0.63 5.62
C VAL A 36 -1.02 0.31 5.97
N ARG A 37 -2.28 -0.17 5.91
CA ARG A 37 -3.48 0.62 6.24
C ARG A 37 -3.52 1.05 7.71
N ASN A 38 -3.00 0.20 8.61
CA ASN A 38 -2.87 0.51 10.03
C ASN A 38 -1.80 1.58 10.28
N MET A 39 -0.65 1.49 9.59
CA MET A 39 0.41 2.50 9.69
C MET A 39 -0.06 3.86 9.19
N VAL A 40 -0.69 3.90 8.00
CA VAL A 40 -1.21 5.13 7.41
C VAL A 40 -2.27 5.78 8.32
N ALA A 41 -3.15 4.99 8.93
CA ALA A 41 -4.15 5.52 9.87
C ALA A 41 -3.51 6.24 11.06
N LEU A 42 -2.45 5.66 11.64
CA LEU A 42 -1.71 6.28 12.74
C LEU A 42 -1.02 7.57 12.30
N LEU A 43 -0.33 7.54 11.16
CA LEU A 43 0.36 8.70 10.61
C LEU A 43 -0.60 9.86 10.30
N ILE A 44 -1.81 9.58 9.81
CA ILE A 44 -2.84 10.60 9.59
C ILE A 44 -3.26 11.26 10.90
N GLN A 45 -3.41 10.49 12.00
CA GLN A 45 -3.81 11.06 13.29
C GLN A 45 -2.71 11.91 13.92
N VAL A 46 -1.45 11.49 13.78
CA VAL A 46 -0.29 12.29 14.20
C VAL A 46 -0.16 13.56 13.35
N GLY A 47 -0.30 13.45 12.03
CA GLY A 47 -0.24 14.61 11.11
C GLY A 47 -1.40 15.60 11.27
N LYS A 48 -2.51 15.18 11.89
CA LYS A 48 -3.62 16.06 12.30
C LYS A 48 -3.47 16.62 13.71
N GLU A 49 -2.35 16.35 14.38
CA GLU A 49 -2.10 16.72 15.79
C GLU A 49 -3.14 16.14 16.77
N ALA A 50 -3.88 15.10 16.35
CA ALA A 50 -4.86 14.41 17.19
C ALA A 50 -4.18 13.41 18.16
N LEU A 51 -2.96 12.99 17.84
CA LEU A 51 -2.10 12.13 18.67
C LEU A 51 -0.68 12.68 18.63
N ASP A 52 0.05 12.55 19.75
CA ASP A 52 1.46 12.87 19.80
C ASP A 52 2.28 11.86 18.97
N SER A 53 3.35 12.34 18.34
CA SER A 53 4.33 11.50 17.63
C SER A 53 4.97 10.43 18.53
N ASP A 54 5.07 10.67 19.84
CA ASP A 54 5.59 9.72 20.83
C ASP A 54 4.78 8.41 20.92
N ILE A 55 3.54 8.41 20.40
CA ILE A 55 2.69 7.21 20.38
C ILE A 55 3.26 6.11 19.47
N VAL A 56 3.99 6.50 18.41
CA VAL A 56 4.51 5.57 17.40
C VAL A 56 5.53 4.61 18.02
N PRO A 57 6.63 5.07 18.66
CA PRO A 57 7.58 4.17 19.31
C PRO A 57 6.93 3.36 20.44
N MET A 58 6.02 3.96 21.20
CA MET A 58 5.29 3.28 22.28
C MET A 58 4.49 2.07 21.76
N ILE A 59 3.67 2.25 20.71
CA ILE A 59 2.89 1.17 20.12
C ILE A 59 3.81 0.08 19.55
N LEU A 60 4.90 0.46 18.89
CA LEU A 60 5.85 -0.49 18.33
C LEU A 60 6.52 -1.36 19.41
N GLU A 61 6.81 -0.78 20.58
CA GLU A 61 7.39 -1.50 21.72
C GLU A 61 6.43 -2.54 22.30
N THR A 62 5.13 -2.26 22.36
CA THR A 62 4.13 -3.22 22.87
C THR A 62 4.01 -4.49 22.02
N LYS A 63 4.36 -4.40 20.72
CA LYS A 63 4.16 -5.49 19.73
C LYS A 63 2.73 -6.05 19.71
N ASP A 64 1.76 -5.31 20.23
CA ASP A 64 0.36 -5.73 20.29
C ASP A 64 -0.50 -4.85 19.39
N ARG A 65 -1.14 -5.49 18.41
CA ARG A 65 -2.05 -4.83 17.48
C ARG A 65 -3.29 -4.24 18.18
N ARG A 66 -3.67 -4.77 19.34
CA ARG A 66 -4.80 -4.27 20.13
C ARG A 66 -4.53 -2.87 20.68
N GLU A 67 -3.28 -2.57 21.01
CA GLU A 67 -2.88 -1.23 21.48
C GLU A 67 -3.10 -0.20 20.38
N LEU A 68 -2.69 -0.50 19.14
CA LEU A 68 -2.97 0.37 17.99
C LEU A 68 -4.47 0.60 17.77
N ALA A 69 -5.29 -0.44 17.96
CA ALA A 69 -6.74 -0.37 17.75
C ALA A 69 -7.46 0.55 18.76
N LYS A 70 -6.82 0.91 19.88
CA LYS A 70 -7.34 1.90 20.83
C LYS A 70 -7.29 3.32 20.28
N TYR A 71 -6.34 3.59 19.38
CA TYR A 71 -6.08 4.93 18.86
C TYR A 71 -6.68 5.15 17.48
N THR A 72 -6.65 4.12 16.62
CA THR A 72 -7.00 4.28 15.20
C THR A 72 -7.76 3.09 14.63
N LEU A 73 -8.56 3.36 13.61
CA LEU A 73 -9.14 2.35 12.74
C LEU A 73 -8.36 2.26 11.43
N PRO A 74 -8.23 1.07 10.80
CA PRO A 74 -7.49 0.93 9.55
C PRO A 74 -8.04 1.88 8.48
N ALA A 75 -7.15 2.59 7.78
CA ALA A 75 -7.52 3.52 6.70
C ALA A 75 -8.37 2.80 5.63
N PRO A 76 -9.24 3.49 4.86
CA PRO A 76 -10.06 2.85 3.82
C PRO A 76 -9.23 2.09 2.76
N PRO A 77 -9.79 1.02 2.15
CA PRO A 77 -9.04 0.21 1.19
C PRO A 77 -8.80 0.91 -0.16
N HIS A 78 -9.68 1.83 -0.56
CA HIS A 78 -9.65 2.47 -1.88
C HIS A 78 -8.47 3.42 -2.07
N GLY A 79 -7.78 3.81 -0.99
CA GLY A 79 -6.60 4.67 -1.04
C GLY A 79 -5.27 3.93 -1.13
N LEU A 80 -5.27 2.58 -1.12
CA LEU A 80 -4.05 1.77 -1.22
C LEU A 80 -3.97 1.10 -2.59
N CYS A 81 -2.86 1.33 -3.29
CA CYS A 81 -2.54 0.70 -4.57
C CYS A 81 -1.17 0.01 -4.50
N LEU A 82 -1.02 -1.13 -5.17
CA LEU A 82 0.28 -1.75 -5.41
C LEU A 82 0.97 -1.03 -6.57
N VAL A 83 2.10 -0.36 -6.30
CA VAL A 83 2.82 0.43 -7.31
C VAL A 83 3.78 -0.43 -8.12
N SER A 84 4.65 -1.19 -7.46
CA SER A 84 5.64 -2.04 -8.14
C SER A 84 6.02 -3.25 -7.30
N VAL A 85 6.46 -4.32 -7.97
CA VAL A 85 7.06 -5.50 -7.34
C VAL A 85 8.41 -5.75 -8.01
N LYS A 86 9.48 -5.74 -7.23
CA LYS A 86 10.84 -5.93 -7.72
C LYS A 86 11.18 -7.43 -7.74
N TYR A 87 11.43 -7.98 -8.93
CA TYR A 87 11.94 -9.34 -9.13
C TYR A 87 13.40 -9.30 -9.57
N LYS A 88 14.16 -10.36 -9.26
CA LYS A 88 15.49 -10.55 -9.85
C LYS A 88 15.33 -11.00 -11.30
N GLU A 89 16.25 -10.57 -12.16
CA GLU A 89 16.25 -10.89 -13.59
C GLU A 89 16.21 -12.40 -13.85
N ASP A 90 16.90 -13.20 -13.02
CA ASP A 90 16.91 -14.66 -13.10
C ASP A 90 15.52 -15.30 -12.95
N HIS A 91 14.61 -14.65 -12.23
CA HIS A 91 13.23 -15.14 -12.04
C HIS A 91 12.30 -14.74 -13.19
N LEU A 92 12.75 -13.87 -14.10
CA LEU A 92 11.99 -13.42 -15.27
C LEU A 92 12.31 -14.25 -16.52
N GLN A 93 13.24 -15.20 -16.43
CA GLN A 93 13.58 -16.13 -17.50
C GLN A 93 12.37 -17.00 -17.85
N LEU A 94 11.99 -17.01 -19.13
CA LEU A 94 10.95 -17.90 -19.64
C LEU A 94 11.46 -19.36 -19.63
N PRO A 95 10.59 -20.35 -19.40
CA PRO A 95 10.95 -21.75 -19.61
C PRO A 95 11.48 -21.97 -21.03
N PRO A 96 12.48 -22.86 -21.23
CA PRO A 96 13.16 -23.04 -22.52
C PRO A 96 12.23 -23.48 -23.67
N ASP A 97 11.09 -24.12 -23.37
CA ASP A 97 10.11 -24.57 -24.37
C ASP A 97 8.94 -23.58 -24.58
N CYS A 98 9.07 -22.33 -24.10
CA CYS A 98 8.01 -21.33 -24.22
C CYS A 98 8.07 -20.63 -25.60
N PRO A 99 6.98 -20.61 -26.39
CA PRO A 99 6.93 -19.78 -27.60
C PRO A 99 7.03 -18.29 -27.23
N LEU A 100 7.75 -17.51 -28.04
CA LEU A 100 7.97 -16.06 -27.83
C LEU A 100 6.64 -15.26 -27.69
N THR A 101 5.55 -15.82 -28.21
CA THR A 101 4.19 -15.27 -28.11
C THR A 101 3.37 -16.10 -27.13
N SER A 102 3.20 -15.60 -25.90
CA SER A 102 2.10 -16.05 -25.06
C SER A 102 0.80 -15.54 -25.69
N PHE A 103 -0.01 -16.44 -26.24
CA PHE A 103 -1.43 -16.17 -26.43
C PHE A 103 -2.06 -16.16 -25.03
N GLY A 104 -1.83 -15.09 -24.27
CA GLY A 104 -2.58 -14.82 -23.05
C GLY A 104 -4.04 -15.02 -23.41
N ARG A 105 -4.73 -15.97 -22.77
CA ARG A 105 -6.16 -16.15 -22.97
C ARG A 105 -6.83 -14.87 -22.45
N HIS A 106 -6.97 -13.87 -23.32
CA HIS A 106 -7.85 -12.75 -23.10
C HIS A 106 -9.27 -13.32 -23.06
N HIS A 107 -9.73 -13.67 -21.86
CA HIS A 107 -11.15 -13.75 -21.63
C HIS A 107 -11.69 -12.33 -21.78
N THR A 108 -12.17 -12.01 -22.98
CA THR A 108 -13.04 -10.85 -23.15
C THR A 108 -14.36 -11.25 -22.50
N ILE A 109 -14.56 -10.90 -21.24
CA ILE A 109 -15.86 -11.05 -20.57
C ILE A 109 -16.80 -10.04 -21.25
N THR A 110 -17.47 -10.47 -22.32
CA THR A 110 -18.41 -9.63 -23.07
C THR A 110 -19.75 -9.45 -22.36
N LYS A 111 -20.01 -10.22 -21.28
CA LYS A 111 -21.21 -10.07 -20.45
C LYS A 111 -20.91 -10.31 -18.97
N CYS A 112 -20.62 -9.25 -18.23
CA CYS A 112 -20.81 -9.24 -16.78
C CYS A 112 -22.32 -9.22 -16.50
N LYS A 113 -22.93 -10.36 -16.19
CA LYS A 113 -24.18 -10.36 -15.44
C LYS A 113 -23.83 -10.13 -13.98
N LEU A 114 -23.83 -8.86 -13.55
CA LEU A 114 -23.87 -8.52 -12.14
C LEU A 114 -25.25 -8.97 -11.62
N PRO A 115 -25.35 -9.94 -10.69
CA PRO A 115 -26.56 -10.03 -9.89
C PRO A 115 -26.53 -8.81 -8.95
N PHE A 116 -27.36 -7.82 -9.24
CA PHE A 116 -27.76 -6.87 -8.22
C PHE A 116 -28.48 -7.68 -7.12
N TYR A 117 -27.89 -7.73 -5.94
CA TYR A 117 -28.59 -8.02 -4.69
C TYR A 117 -28.05 -7.10 -3.61
#